data_AF-A0A970N6L5-F1
#
_entry.id   AF-A0A970N6L5-F1
#
_cell.length_a   1.000
_cell.length_b   1.000
_cell.length_c   1.000
_cell.angle_alpha   90.00
_cell.angle_beta   90.00
_cell.angle_gamma   90.00
#
_symmetry.space_group_name_H-M   'P 1'
#
loop_
_entity.id
_entity.type
_entity.pdbx_description
1 polymer ?
#
loop_
_entity_poly.entity_id
_entity_poly.type
_entity_poly.pdbx_seq_one_letter_code
_entity_poly.pdbx_strand_id
1 'polypeptide(L)'
;MKRLDIIKGVALPVGMLLIMGLIMFVERKGISADVAQSSLDFLPQSVIDRKPAPDTLKKECLVLLDPSDQYSDDYYEQLSDVLQSMSVGYDTVDVLRQDIPPFDRYQTVALLTPDFAALRNHLMPLFDWVDNGGRMLVFQPVTPTPVTKTMMPLLGIHETTGVYKIIEELRINTDFMIGAKGFSYNLFVDGILAINLQLSYTDSNLVHAESNNRIPLLWEHKQGKGLIVVNNLSVCSRESRGYYAAAYSLLQDVFAYPVINSSLFFIDDFPAPLPIGYNEYITKFNKRDVRSFFLNVWWPDLIDLSKRYGLKYTGLIIQDYNERVAPPFETKTDNSTALFFGNMLLDMGGEIGYHGYNHQPLCYTGFDFKGKVEYNTFASIEHSVLAFRELDNYCKKLFPNQAFHTYVPTSNILSAEGRQMLVDNFPQIKVISGIYQAQDYEFQQDFDVSPDGIINVPRIISGSDLDGFERWAAISELNLHYVNSHFFHPDDVLDPERGAEKGWNSILRDFKNYISWLYDSAPGLRSHTATEAGKAVQRYYAVGVQRTLEGKKFTIDIQNFYDVSYLLVRIKNAAPRAVSGGALQEISSDLYLLTANSSKVEIELR
;
A
#
# COMPACT_ATOMS: atom_id res chain seq x y z
N MET A 1 -34.85 -56.60 -36.05
CA MET A 1 -33.66 -56.10 -35.33
C MET A 1 -33.09 -54.78 -35.85
N LYS A 2 -33.18 -54.39 -37.14
CA LYS A 2 -32.46 -53.20 -37.66
C LYS A 2 -32.98 -51.80 -37.30
N ARG A 3 -34.24 -51.61 -36.86
CA ARG A 3 -34.78 -50.26 -36.52
C ARG A 3 -34.43 -49.77 -35.11
N LEU A 4 -34.30 -50.70 -34.14
CA LEU A 4 -34.02 -50.34 -32.75
C LEU A 4 -32.56 -49.90 -32.54
N ASP A 5 -31.63 -50.47 -33.30
CA ASP A 5 -30.20 -50.14 -33.22
C ASP A 5 -29.88 -48.78 -33.85
N ILE A 6 -30.63 -48.37 -34.88
CA ILE A 6 -30.50 -47.03 -35.49
C ILE A 6 -31.02 -45.96 -34.52
N ILE A 7 -32.14 -46.21 -33.84
CA ILE A 7 -32.68 -45.29 -32.83
C ILE A 7 -31.71 -45.15 -31.65
N LYS A 8 -31.07 -46.24 -31.19
CA LYS A 8 -30.04 -46.18 -30.15
C LYS A 8 -28.75 -45.48 -30.61
N GLY A 9 -28.35 -45.66 -31.88
CA GLY A 9 -27.17 -45.03 -32.46
C GLY A 9 -27.29 -43.52 -32.67
N VAL A 10 -28.51 -42.99 -32.83
CA VAL A 10 -28.78 -41.55 -33.01
C VAL A 10 -29.24 -40.87 -31.72
N ALA A 11 -29.97 -41.57 -30.85
CA ALA A 11 -30.45 -40.99 -29.59
C ALA A 11 -29.32 -40.70 -28.60
N LEU A 12 -28.25 -41.50 -28.58
CA LEU A 12 -27.12 -41.30 -27.67
C LEU A 12 -26.30 -40.04 -28.01
N PRO A 13 -25.87 -39.79 -29.27
CA PRO A 13 -25.19 -38.54 -29.64
C PRO A 13 -26.07 -37.30 -29.46
N VAL A 14 -27.36 -37.37 -29.80
CA VAL A 14 -28.30 -36.25 -29.62
C VAL A 14 -28.52 -35.97 -28.13
N GLY A 15 -28.63 -37.01 -27.30
CA GLY A 15 -28.70 -36.87 -25.85
C GLY A 15 -27.44 -36.21 -25.27
N MET A 16 -26.25 -36.60 -25.73
CA MET A 16 -24.99 -35.96 -25.32
C MET A 16 -24.91 -34.51 -25.77
N LEU A 17 -25.35 -34.18 -26.99
CA LEU A 17 -25.39 -32.80 -27.48
C LEU A 17 -26.39 -31.94 -26.70
N LEU A 18 -27.53 -32.50 -26.31
CA LEU A 18 -28.50 -31.80 -25.45
C LEU A 18 -27.95 -31.60 -24.04
N ILE A 19 -27.23 -32.58 -23.48
CA ILE A 19 -26.56 -32.44 -22.17
C ILE A 19 -25.44 -31.40 -22.26
N MET A 20 -24.57 -31.43 -23.28
CA MET A 20 -23.55 -30.39 -23.49
C MET A 20 -24.20 -29.03 -23.74
N GLY A 21 -25.31 -28.98 -24.49
CA GLY A 21 -26.09 -27.77 -24.70
C GLY A 21 -26.69 -27.24 -23.40
N LEU A 22 -27.16 -28.12 -22.51
CA LEU A 22 -27.68 -27.77 -21.19
C LEU A 22 -26.56 -27.31 -20.25
N ILE A 23 -25.40 -27.98 -20.26
CA ILE A 23 -24.21 -27.57 -19.49
C ILE A 23 -23.73 -26.20 -19.98
N MET A 24 -23.56 -26.00 -21.28
CA MET A 24 -23.22 -24.69 -21.85
C MET A 24 -24.31 -23.64 -21.58
N PHE A 25 -25.58 -24.02 -21.53
CA PHE A 25 -26.67 -23.11 -21.20
C PHE A 25 -26.66 -22.73 -19.71
N VAL A 26 -26.32 -23.66 -18.82
CA VAL A 26 -26.14 -23.41 -17.38
C VAL A 26 -24.88 -22.58 -17.13
N GLU A 27 -23.77 -22.89 -17.79
CA GLU A 27 -22.55 -22.04 -17.81
C GLU A 27 -22.85 -20.63 -18.34
N ARG A 28 -23.61 -20.51 -19.43
CA ARG A 28 -23.99 -19.20 -20.01
C ARG A 28 -25.05 -18.45 -19.21
N LYS A 29 -25.93 -19.14 -18.48
CA LYS A 29 -26.91 -18.50 -17.60
C LYS A 29 -26.29 -17.97 -16.30
N GLY A 30 -25.05 -18.36 -16.01
CA GLY A 30 -24.43 -18.11 -14.71
C GLY A 30 -25.11 -18.96 -13.66
N ILE A 31 -24.41 -19.98 -13.14
CA ILE A 31 -24.75 -20.48 -11.80
C ILE A 31 -24.66 -19.24 -10.91
N SER A 32 -25.75 -18.91 -10.24
CA SER A 32 -25.76 -17.79 -9.30
C SER A 32 -24.72 -18.09 -8.24
N ALA A 33 -23.54 -17.48 -8.36
CA ALA A 33 -22.48 -17.62 -7.39
C ALA A 33 -23.01 -17.02 -6.08
N ASP A 34 -23.26 -17.89 -5.09
CA ASP A 34 -23.34 -17.45 -3.71
C ASP A 34 -21.94 -16.97 -3.35
N VAL A 35 -21.73 -15.65 -3.46
CA VAL A 35 -20.47 -14.99 -3.12
C VAL A 35 -20.18 -15.29 -1.66
N ALA A 36 -18.97 -15.77 -1.37
CA ALA A 36 -18.50 -15.92 0.00
C ALA A 36 -18.59 -14.55 0.70
N GLN A 37 -19.56 -14.42 1.59
CA GLN A 37 -19.85 -13.17 2.28
C GLN A 37 -18.59 -12.74 3.06
N SER A 38 -18.11 -11.53 2.79
CA SER A 38 -17.02 -10.90 3.53
C SER A 38 -17.27 -11.04 5.03
N SER A 39 -16.26 -11.49 5.78
CA SER A 39 -16.39 -11.70 7.23
C SER A 39 -16.58 -10.40 8.04
N LEU A 40 -16.33 -9.25 7.42
CA LEU A 40 -16.43 -7.93 8.04
C LEU A 40 -17.53 -7.11 7.39
N ASP A 41 -18.25 -6.34 8.20
CA ASP A 41 -19.16 -5.30 7.73
C ASP A 41 -18.46 -3.93 7.66
N PHE A 42 -19.03 -3.01 6.87
CA PHE A 42 -18.63 -1.60 6.93
C PHE A 42 -18.91 -1.04 8.33
N LEU A 43 -18.00 -0.23 8.85
CA LEU A 43 -18.21 0.42 10.14
C LEU A 43 -19.33 1.47 10.03
N PRO A 44 -20.21 1.59 11.05
CA PRO A 44 -21.13 2.71 11.13
C PRO A 44 -20.36 4.04 11.16
N GLN A 45 -20.90 5.07 10.50
CA GLN A 45 -20.27 6.40 10.46
C GLN A 45 -19.97 6.94 11.88
N SER A 46 -20.86 6.66 12.84
CA SER A 46 -20.66 7.05 14.25
C SER A 46 -19.41 6.47 14.92
N VAL A 47 -18.85 5.37 14.39
CA VAL A 47 -17.58 4.80 14.86
C VAL A 47 -16.41 5.57 14.26
N ILE A 48 -16.49 5.89 12.96
CA ILE A 48 -15.47 6.70 12.26
C ILE A 48 -15.38 8.10 12.88
N ASP A 49 -16.52 8.74 13.14
CA ASP A 49 -16.59 10.08 13.75
C ASP A 49 -16.04 10.13 15.19
N ARG A 50 -15.91 8.97 15.84
CA ARG A 50 -15.34 8.81 17.19
C ARG A 50 -13.84 8.47 17.18
N LYS A 51 -13.19 8.51 16.01
CA LYS A 51 -11.74 8.37 15.91
C LYS A 51 -11.05 9.31 16.92
N PRO A 52 -10.11 8.83 17.74
CA PRO A 52 -9.34 9.70 18.63
C PRO A 52 -8.62 10.79 17.82
N ALA A 53 -8.81 12.05 18.21
CA ALA A 53 -8.09 13.15 17.56
C ALA A 53 -6.59 13.03 17.87
N PRO A 54 -5.68 13.31 16.92
CA PRO A 54 -4.23 13.22 17.14
C PRO A 54 -3.75 13.97 18.40
N ASP A 55 -4.38 15.10 18.73
CA ASP A 55 -4.06 15.90 19.91
C ASP A 55 -4.46 15.28 21.25
N THR A 56 -5.38 14.30 21.24
CA THR A 56 -5.82 13.59 22.44
C THR A 56 -4.90 12.41 22.79
N LEU A 57 -4.03 12.00 21.86
CA LEU A 57 -3.03 10.98 22.13
C LEU A 57 -2.04 11.48 23.18
N LYS A 58 -1.59 10.57 24.06
CA LYS A 58 -0.50 10.86 24.99
C LYS A 58 0.71 11.32 24.17
N LYS A 59 1.29 12.46 24.53
CA LYS A 59 2.47 13.01 23.87
C LYS A 59 3.70 12.20 24.29
N GLU A 60 4.06 11.22 23.48
CA GLU A 60 5.17 10.28 23.71
C GLU A 60 6.46 10.77 23.04
N CYS A 61 6.35 11.52 21.94
CA CYS A 61 7.47 12.00 21.15
C CYS A 61 7.56 13.53 21.15
N LEU A 62 8.79 14.05 21.16
CA LEU A 62 9.08 15.46 20.88
C LEU A 62 9.76 15.59 19.52
N VAL A 63 9.16 16.34 18.60
CA VAL A 63 9.74 16.65 17.28
C VAL A 63 10.40 18.02 17.34
N LEU A 64 11.71 18.06 17.07
CA LEU A 64 12.50 19.29 17.04
C LEU A 64 12.85 19.65 15.60
N LEU A 65 12.37 20.79 15.12
CA LEU A 65 12.61 21.24 13.74
C LEU A 65 13.23 22.64 13.70
N ASP A 66 14.00 22.88 12.64
CA ASP A 66 14.56 24.20 12.31
C ASP A 66 13.95 24.65 10.98
N PRO A 67 12.99 25.58 10.99
CA PRO A 67 12.32 26.04 9.78
C PRO A 67 13.22 26.86 8.85
N SER A 68 14.47 27.15 9.22
CA SER A 68 15.43 27.78 8.32
C SER A 68 16.09 26.79 7.36
N ASP A 69 15.98 25.49 7.63
CA ASP A 69 16.39 24.45 6.68
C ASP A 69 15.38 24.35 5.52
N GLN A 70 15.90 24.33 4.29
CA GLN A 70 15.07 24.40 3.09
C GLN A 70 14.19 23.15 2.88
N TYR A 71 14.51 22.03 3.53
CA TYR A 71 13.76 20.77 3.43
C TYR A 71 12.96 20.48 4.72
N SER A 72 12.91 21.44 5.66
CA SER A 72 12.29 21.22 6.98
C SER A 72 10.82 20.81 6.86
N ASP A 73 10.07 21.50 5.99
CA ASP A 73 8.64 21.22 5.77
C ASP A 73 8.43 19.83 5.16
N ASP A 74 9.23 19.45 4.15
CA ASP A 74 9.12 18.14 3.50
C ASP A 74 9.38 16.99 4.49
N TYR A 75 10.46 17.05 5.27
CA TYR A 75 10.76 16.03 6.28
C TYR A 75 9.74 16.03 7.42
N TYR A 76 9.22 17.21 7.79
CA TYR A 76 8.18 17.31 8.80
C TYR A 76 6.89 16.63 8.33
N GLU A 77 6.46 16.85 7.09
CA GLU A 77 5.33 16.15 6.49
C GLU A 77 5.51 14.63 6.60
N GLN A 78 6.64 14.10 6.12
CA GLN A 78 6.90 12.66 6.15
C GLN A 78 6.91 12.06 7.56
N LEU A 79 7.59 12.70 8.53
CA LEU A 79 7.60 12.21 9.90
C LEU A 79 6.22 12.33 10.55
N SER A 80 5.50 13.44 10.31
CA SER A 80 4.19 13.69 10.91
C SER A 80 3.18 12.61 10.49
N ASP A 81 3.17 12.25 9.21
CA ASP A 81 2.31 11.18 8.69
C ASP A 81 2.70 9.81 9.24
N VAL A 82 4.00 9.53 9.35
CA VAL A 82 4.49 8.30 9.98
C VAL A 82 4.05 8.20 11.43
N LEU A 83 4.23 9.25 12.23
CA LEU A 83 3.83 9.26 13.64
C LEU A 83 2.32 9.13 13.81
N GLN A 84 1.52 9.83 12.99
CA GLN A 84 0.07 9.73 13.00
C GLN A 84 -0.41 8.32 12.61
N SER A 85 0.15 7.75 11.55
CA SER A 85 -0.15 6.38 11.10
C SER A 85 0.20 5.34 12.16
N MET A 86 1.31 5.56 12.87
CA MET A 86 1.73 4.70 13.97
C MET A 86 0.96 4.99 15.28
N SER A 87 0.02 5.94 15.30
CA SER A 87 -0.68 6.40 16.50
C SER A 87 0.28 6.80 17.63
N VAL A 88 1.29 7.60 17.31
CA VAL A 88 2.21 8.22 18.27
C VAL A 88 1.80 9.67 18.47
N GLY A 89 1.40 10.03 19.69
CA GLY A 89 1.17 11.43 20.02
C GLY A 89 2.50 12.17 20.15
N TYR A 90 2.58 13.37 19.58
CA TYR A 90 3.80 14.18 19.62
C TYR A 90 3.52 15.68 19.81
N ASP A 91 4.51 16.37 20.36
CA ASP A 91 4.61 17.82 20.36
C ASP A 91 5.69 18.25 19.36
N THR A 92 5.50 19.39 18.71
CA THR A 92 6.45 19.95 17.73
C THR A 92 7.00 21.27 18.25
N VAL A 93 8.32 21.46 18.14
CA VAL A 93 9.01 22.68 18.58
C VAL A 93 9.88 23.24 17.45
N ASP A 94 9.62 24.51 17.12
CA ASP A 94 10.51 25.35 16.31
C ASP A 94 11.67 25.80 17.21
N VAL A 95 12.84 25.18 17.03
CA VAL A 95 14.00 25.39 17.92
C VAL A 95 14.58 26.81 17.85
N LEU A 96 14.23 27.58 16.82
CA LEU A 96 14.70 28.96 16.67
C LEU A 96 13.81 29.95 17.42
N ARG A 97 12.52 29.63 17.58
CA ARG A 97 11.48 30.57 18.07
C ARG A 97 10.85 30.17 19.40
N GLN A 98 10.97 28.92 19.83
CA GLN A 98 10.28 28.39 21.00
C GLN A 98 11.28 27.77 21.99
N ASP A 99 10.93 27.80 23.28
CA ASP A 99 11.70 27.10 24.31
C ASP A 99 11.44 25.60 24.23
N ILE A 100 12.51 24.80 24.31
CA ILE A 100 12.41 23.35 24.29
C ILE A 100 11.97 22.86 25.68
N PRO A 101 10.86 22.10 25.78
CA PRO A 101 10.39 21.56 27.06
C PRO A 101 11.37 20.51 27.62
N PRO A 102 11.31 20.20 28.93
CA PRO A 102 12.14 19.16 29.52
C PRO A 102 11.96 17.80 28.81
N PHE A 103 13.08 17.18 28.42
CA PHE A 103 13.09 15.93 27.66
C PHE A 103 12.46 14.75 28.42
N ASP A 104 12.54 14.73 29.76
CA ASP A 104 11.95 13.68 30.62
C ASP A 104 10.41 13.56 30.52
N ARG A 105 9.74 14.52 29.87
CA ARG A 105 8.31 14.43 29.55
C ARG A 105 8.00 13.45 28.43
N TYR A 106 8.99 13.09 27.63
CA TYR A 106 8.84 12.29 26.41
C TYR A 106 9.60 10.98 26.53
N GLN A 107 9.12 9.97 25.81
CA GLN A 107 9.81 8.69 25.65
C GLN A 107 10.85 8.78 24.55
N THR A 108 10.57 9.57 23.51
CA THR A 108 11.41 9.72 22.32
C THR A 108 11.58 11.20 21.94
N VAL A 109 12.72 11.52 21.31
CA VAL A 109 12.95 12.80 20.63
C VAL A 109 13.30 12.50 19.17
N ALA A 110 12.59 13.10 18.23
CA ALA A 110 12.90 13.06 16.81
C ALA A 110 13.51 14.40 16.37
N LEU A 111 14.73 14.33 15.85
CA LEU A 111 15.52 15.48 15.46
C LEU A 111 15.44 15.67 13.94
N LEU A 112 14.74 16.72 13.53
CA LEU A 112 14.65 17.21 12.15
C LEU A 112 15.58 18.40 11.92
N THR A 113 16.56 18.60 12.81
CA THR A 113 17.54 19.68 12.77
C THR A 113 18.88 19.13 12.27
N PRO A 114 19.25 19.34 11.00
CA PRO A 114 20.47 18.75 10.45
C PRO A 114 21.73 19.46 10.98
N ASP A 115 21.64 20.74 11.35
CA ASP A 115 22.68 21.47 12.10
C ASP A 115 22.35 21.51 13.60
N PHE A 116 23.18 20.85 14.41
CA PHE A 116 22.96 20.76 15.84
C PHE A 116 23.20 22.08 16.57
N ALA A 117 23.85 23.06 15.93
CA ALA A 117 24.00 24.41 16.48
C ALA A 117 22.66 25.08 16.79
N ALA A 118 21.60 24.72 16.05
CA ALA A 118 20.26 25.25 16.25
C ALA A 118 19.67 24.93 17.65
N LEU A 119 20.12 23.86 18.31
CA LEU A 119 19.69 23.47 19.66
C LEU A 119 20.31 24.33 20.77
N ARG A 120 21.34 25.13 20.48
CA ARG A 120 21.97 26.09 21.42
C ARG A 120 22.31 25.44 22.77
N ASN A 121 21.79 25.97 23.88
CA ASN A 121 22.00 25.50 25.25
C ASN A 121 21.26 24.18 25.58
N HIS A 122 20.39 23.68 24.71
CA HIS A 122 19.69 22.40 24.89
C HIS A 122 20.43 21.21 24.27
N LEU A 123 21.51 21.45 23.50
CA LEU A 123 22.26 20.39 22.84
C LEU A 123 22.87 19.39 23.84
N MET A 124 23.64 19.85 24.82
CA MET A 124 24.23 18.97 25.83
C MET A 124 23.16 18.30 26.71
N PRO A 125 22.15 19.02 27.23
CA PRO A 125 21.04 18.40 27.95
C PRO A 125 20.31 17.29 27.18
N LEU A 126 20.20 17.38 25.84
CA LEU A 126 19.61 16.32 25.02
C LEU A 126 20.46 15.04 25.08
N PHE A 127 21.77 15.16 24.90
CA PHE A 127 22.67 13.99 24.98
C PHE A 127 22.81 13.45 26.40
N ASP A 128 22.77 14.30 27.44
CA ASP A 128 22.71 13.86 28.84
C ASP A 128 21.42 13.08 29.11
N TRP A 129 20.28 13.51 28.55
CA TRP A 129 19.02 12.78 28.63
C TRP A 129 19.11 11.41 27.94
N VAL A 130 19.71 11.34 26.74
CA VAL A 130 19.98 10.06 26.07
C VAL A 130 20.86 9.17 26.95
N ASP A 131 21.97 9.67 27.49
CA ASP A 131 22.87 8.88 28.35
C ASP A 131 22.15 8.26 29.57
N ASN A 132 21.11 8.95 30.07
CA ASN A 132 20.27 8.49 31.18
C ASN A 132 19.11 7.54 30.80
N GLY A 133 18.94 7.21 29.52
CA GLY A 133 17.93 6.26 29.06
C GLY A 133 17.04 6.80 27.94
N GLY A 134 17.19 8.07 27.55
CA GLY A 134 16.45 8.68 26.46
C GLY A 134 16.65 7.96 25.12
N ARG A 135 15.64 8.09 24.25
CA ARG A 135 15.61 7.48 22.91
C ARG A 135 15.54 8.58 21.85
N MET A 136 16.54 8.67 20.99
CA MET A 136 16.64 9.76 20.00
C MET A 136 16.69 9.23 18.57
N LEU A 137 15.89 9.80 17.67
CA LEU A 137 15.97 9.57 16.23
C LEU A 137 16.56 10.79 15.56
N VAL A 138 17.71 10.64 14.89
CA VAL A 138 18.20 11.63 13.93
C VAL A 138 17.55 11.29 12.60
N PHE A 139 16.58 12.11 12.18
CA PHE A 139 15.65 11.75 11.11
C PHE A 139 16.22 11.96 9.71
N GLN A 140 17.19 12.85 9.56
CA GLN A 140 17.78 13.21 8.28
C GLN A 140 19.30 13.34 8.36
N PRO A 141 20.03 13.28 7.22
CA PRO A 141 21.48 13.40 7.21
C PRO A 141 21.97 14.70 7.85
N VAL A 142 22.86 14.58 8.83
CA VAL A 142 23.38 15.73 9.57
C VAL A 142 24.27 16.62 8.68
N THR A 143 24.20 17.94 8.86
CA THR A 143 25.07 18.90 8.21
C THR A 143 26.41 18.97 8.97
N PRO A 144 27.57 18.79 8.30
CA PRO A 144 28.88 18.71 8.94
C PRO A 144 29.45 20.08 9.36
N THR A 145 28.67 20.86 10.11
CA THR A 145 29.08 22.13 10.74
C THR A 145 30.09 21.87 11.86
N PRO A 146 30.84 22.89 12.32
CA PRO A 146 31.79 22.71 13.43
C PRO A 146 31.14 22.12 14.69
N VAL A 147 29.94 22.57 15.05
CA VAL A 147 29.21 22.06 16.22
C VAL A 147 28.79 20.61 16.00
N THR A 148 28.13 20.29 14.88
CA THR A 148 27.73 18.92 14.56
C THR A 148 28.92 17.96 14.54
N LYS A 149 30.05 18.35 13.95
CA LYS A 149 31.29 17.54 13.92
C LYS A 149 31.81 17.20 15.32
N THR A 150 31.69 18.12 16.28
CA THR A 150 32.05 17.85 17.68
C THR A 150 31.12 16.83 18.33
N MET A 151 29.86 16.75 17.89
CA MET A 151 28.86 15.82 18.43
C MET A 151 28.85 14.46 17.74
N MET A 152 29.40 14.34 16.53
CA MET A 152 29.44 13.09 15.75
C MET A 152 29.91 11.84 16.53
N PRO A 153 30.93 11.91 17.41
CA PRO A 153 31.31 10.76 18.24
C PRO A 153 30.18 10.23 19.13
N LEU A 154 29.27 11.09 19.60
CA LEU A 154 28.09 10.68 20.38
C LEU A 154 27.01 10.00 19.54
N LEU A 155 27.15 10.02 18.21
CA LEU A 155 26.32 9.27 17.27
C LEU A 155 27.01 7.96 16.83
N GLY A 156 28.16 7.62 17.43
CA GLY A 156 28.98 6.48 17.03
C GLY A 156 29.85 6.71 15.79
N ILE A 157 29.94 7.96 15.30
CA ILE A 157 30.71 8.32 14.10
C ILE A 157 32.16 8.56 14.50
N HIS A 158 33.08 7.79 13.93
CA HIS A 158 34.52 7.91 14.19
C HIS A 158 35.20 8.89 13.24
N GLU A 159 34.85 8.82 11.95
CA GLU A 159 35.47 9.61 10.90
C GLU A 159 34.41 10.11 9.91
N THR A 160 34.61 11.31 9.36
CA THR A 160 33.83 11.81 8.24
C THR A 160 34.70 12.67 7.34
N THR A 161 34.43 12.62 6.03
CA THR A 161 35.01 13.61 5.11
C THR A 161 34.25 14.94 5.15
N GLY A 162 33.07 14.97 5.81
CA GLY A 162 32.19 16.14 5.85
C GLY A 162 31.60 16.51 4.49
N VAL A 163 31.52 15.56 3.56
CA VAL A 163 31.03 15.75 2.19
C VAL A 163 29.95 14.71 1.93
N TYR A 164 28.88 15.14 1.26
CA TYR A 164 27.82 14.25 0.78
C TYR A 164 28.28 13.46 -0.44
N LYS A 165 27.87 12.20 -0.52
CA LYS A 165 28.05 11.35 -1.69
C LYS A 165 26.70 10.89 -2.20
N ILE A 166 26.63 10.74 -3.53
CA ILE A 166 25.51 10.06 -4.18
C ILE A 166 25.63 8.57 -3.88
N ILE A 167 24.54 8.00 -3.42
CA ILE A 167 24.33 6.59 -3.14
C ILE A 167 23.45 6.05 -4.27
N GLU A 168 24.05 5.20 -5.09
CA GLU A 168 23.36 4.53 -6.20
C GLU A 168 22.68 3.24 -5.72
N GLU A 169 23.25 2.58 -4.70
CA GLU A 169 22.76 1.30 -4.20
C GLU A 169 22.61 1.31 -2.68
N LEU A 170 21.43 0.91 -2.19
CA LEU A 170 21.12 0.66 -0.78
C LEU A 170 21.09 -0.83 -0.52
N ARG A 171 21.85 -1.30 0.46
CA ARG A 171 21.82 -2.68 0.96
C ARG A 171 21.25 -2.74 2.37
N ILE A 172 20.30 -3.64 2.58
CA ILE A 172 19.69 -3.90 3.89
C ILE A 172 20.33 -5.14 4.53
N ASN A 173 21.03 -4.93 5.64
CA ASN A 173 21.85 -5.95 6.31
C ASN A 173 21.07 -6.79 7.33
N THR A 174 20.02 -6.22 7.91
CA THR A 174 19.23 -6.83 9.00
C THR A 174 17.77 -7.01 8.59
N ASP A 175 16.99 -7.68 9.41
CA ASP A 175 15.54 -7.88 9.27
C ASP A 175 14.71 -6.77 9.94
N PHE A 176 15.27 -5.56 10.10
CA PHE A 176 14.53 -4.41 10.65
C PHE A 176 13.31 -4.04 9.80
N MET A 177 13.35 -4.32 8.49
CA MET A 177 12.23 -4.19 7.57
C MET A 177 11.80 -5.56 7.04
N ILE A 178 10.48 -5.79 7.02
CA ILE A 178 9.83 -6.96 6.47
C ILE A 178 10.18 -7.10 4.99
N GLY A 179 10.66 -8.29 4.60
CA GLY A 179 10.98 -8.62 3.21
C GLY A 179 12.21 -7.92 2.62
N ALA A 180 12.91 -7.07 3.38
CA ALA A 180 14.01 -6.26 2.85
C ALA A 180 15.40 -6.89 3.04
N LYS A 181 15.55 -7.85 3.96
CA LYS A 181 16.87 -8.41 4.32
C LYS A 181 17.57 -9.06 3.12
N GLY A 182 18.79 -8.62 2.87
CA GLY A 182 19.62 -9.16 1.78
C GLY A 182 19.28 -8.59 0.40
N PHE A 183 18.33 -7.65 0.31
CA PHE A 183 18.07 -6.91 -0.92
C PHE A 183 19.05 -5.73 -1.07
N SER A 184 19.45 -5.55 -2.31
CA SER A 184 20.15 -4.38 -2.82
C SER A 184 19.21 -3.64 -3.78
N TYR A 185 19.03 -2.35 -3.59
CA TYR A 185 18.19 -1.50 -4.43
C TYR A 185 19.07 -0.53 -5.19
N ASN A 186 18.92 -0.47 -6.52
CA ASN A 186 19.36 0.70 -7.27
C ASN A 186 18.30 1.77 -7.07
N LEU A 187 18.58 2.71 -6.16
CA LEU A 187 17.61 3.69 -5.73
C LEU A 187 17.69 4.93 -6.61
N PHE A 188 16.57 5.25 -7.26
CA PHE A 188 16.28 6.50 -7.97
C PHE A 188 17.25 6.82 -9.13
N VAL A 189 16.72 7.37 -10.23
CA VAL A 189 17.52 7.64 -11.45
C VAL A 189 18.67 8.62 -11.18
N ASP A 190 18.51 9.52 -10.20
CA ASP A 190 19.49 10.53 -9.83
C ASP A 190 20.30 10.20 -8.55
N GLY A 191 20.06 9.03 -7.93
CA GLY A 191 20.65 8.61 -6.66
C GLY A 191 20.21 9.47 -5.45
N ILE A 192 20.69 9.11 -4.25
CA ILE A 192 20.35 9.80 -3.00
C ILE A 192 21.61 10.30 -2.30
N LEU A 193 21.53 11.42 -1.58
CA LEU A 193 22.67 11.92 -0.81
C LEU A 193 22.75 11.26 0.57
N ALA A 194 23.98 10.93 0.97
CA ALA A 194 24.33 10.54 2.32
C ALA A 194 25.65 11.19 2.71
N ILE A 195 25.85 11.52 3.99
CA ILE A 195 27.16 12.00 4.43
C ILE A 195 28.17 10.85 4.40
N ASN A 196 29.34 11.09 3.83
CA ASN A 196 30.41 10.10 3.80
C ASN A 196 31.10 10.04 5.17
N LEU A 197 30.81 8.97 5.90
CA LEU A 197 31.30 8.73 7.27
C LEU A 197 31.67 7.27 7.51
N GLN A 198 32.38 7.03 8.61
CA GLN A 198 32.65 5.71 9.16
C GLN A 198 32.28 5.68 10.65
N LEU A 199 31.69 4.56 11.08
CA LEU A 199 31.36 4.36 12.49
C LEU A 199 32.56 3.80 13.25
N SER A 200 32.55 3.96 14.57
CA SER A 200 33.49 3.27 15.45
C SER A 200 33.29 1.76 15.39
N TYR A 201 34.39 1.01 15.36
CA TYR A 201 34.41 -0.45 15.42
C TYR A 201 34.15 -0.93 16.86
N THR A 202 32.93 -0.75 17.33
CA THR A 202 32.48 -1.08 18.69
C THR A 202 31.15 -1.79 18.66
N ASP A 203 30.88 -2.68 19.62
CA ASP A 203 29.60 -3.37 19.78
C ASP A 203 28.42 -2.43 20.12
N SER A 204 28.68 -1.14 20.32
CA SER A 204 27.67 -0.10 20.49
C SER A 204 26.93 0.26 19.20
N ASN A 205 27.46 -0.09 18.02
CA ASN A 205 26.88 0.24 16.73
C ASN A 205 26.28 -1.00 16.06
N LEU A 206 25.01 -0.91 15.62
CA LEU A 206 24.37 -1.92 14.77
C LEU A 206 23.92 -1.27 13.47
N VAL A 207 24.55 -1.62 12.35
CA VAL A 207 24.25 -1.08 11.02
C VAL A 207 23.14 -1.90 10.36
N HIS A 208 21.98 -1.27 10.17
CA HIS A 208 20.82 -1.87 9.51
C HIS A 208 20.88 -1.76 8.00
N ALA A 209 21.42 -0.66 7.50
CA ALA A 209 21.51 -0.35 6.08
C ALA A 209 22.82 0.36 5.73
N GLU A 210 23.37 0.05 4.57
CA GLU A 210 24.63 0.62 4.07
C GLU A 210 24.62 0.74 2.54
N SER A 211 25.51 1.56 1.99
CA SER A 211 25.75 1.60 0.55
C SER A 211 26.65 0.46 0.06
N ASN A 212 26.73 0.27 -1.25
CA ASN A 212 27.72 -0.62 -1.89
C ASN A 212 29.18 -0.35 -1.46
N ASN A 213 29.50 0.92 -1.16
CA ASN A 213 30.81 1.36 -0.68
C ASN A 213 30.93 1.34 0.86
N ARG A 214 30.03 0.62 1.55
CA ARG A 214 29.99 0.47 3.01
C ARG A 214 29.80 1.78 3.78
N ILE A 215 29.17 2.79 3.16
CA ILE A 215 28.76 4.00 3.88
C ILE A 215 27.51 3.62 4.71
N PRO A 216 27.52 3.78 6.05
CA PRO A 216 26.35 3.54 6.89
C PRO A 216 25.21 4.49 6.54
N LEU A 217 24.00 3.95 6.36
CA LEU A 217 22.80 4.69 5.97
C LEU A 217 21.72 4.67 7.05
N LEU A 218 21.62 3.58 7.82
CA LEU A 218 20.80 3.49 9.02
C LEU A 218 21.53 2.67 10.07
N TRP A 219 21.67 3.20 11.29
CA TRP A 219 22.23 2.44 12.40
C TRP A 219 21.63 2.82 13.75
N GLU A 220 21.71 1.86 14.67
CA GLU A 220 21.53 2.07 16.10
C GLU A 220 22.88 2.35 16.75
N HIS A 221 22.92 3.31 17.67
CA HIS A 221 24.06 3.62 18.54
C HIS A 221 23.63 3.63 20.00
N LYS A 222 24.24 2.75 20.81
CA LYS A 222 24.05 2.73 22.28
C LYS A 222 24.91 3.81 22.93
N GLN A 223 24.25 4.78 23.56
CA GLN A 223 24.87 5.88 24.30
C GLN A 223 24.39 5.84 25.75
N GLY A 224 25.28 5.49 26.67
CA GLY A 224 24.92 5.28 28.09
C GLY A 224 23.87 4.18 28.26
N LYS A 225 22.74 4.52 28.88
CA LYS A 225 21.53 3.67 28.98
C LYS A 225 20.54 3.90 27.81
N GLY A 226 20.79 4.95 27.01
CA GLY A 226 19.96 5.38 25.89
C GLY A 226 20.24 4.63 24.59
N LEU A 227 19.50 5.05 23.58
CA LEU A 227 19.65 4.55 22.21
C LEU A 227 19.41 5.70 21.23
N ILE A 228 20.27 5.78 20.23
CA ILE A 228 20.14 6.72 19.12
C ILE A 228 19.96 5.90 17.85
N VAL A 229 18.91 6.18 17.07
CA VAL A 229 18.79 5.69 15.69
C VAL A 229 19.17 6.84 14.77
N VAL A 230 20.09 6.61 13.84
CA VAL A 230 20.57 7.66 12.93
C VAL A 230 20.23 7.29 11.49
N ASN A 231 19.40 8.11 10.85
CA ASN A 231 19.18 8.07 9.41
C ASN A 231 20.16 9.00 8.70
N ASN A 232 20.98 8.42 7.84
CA ASN A 232 21.93 9.12 6.97
C ASN A 232 21.51 9.04 5.49
N LEU A 233 20.26 8.70 5.20
CA LEU A 233 19.71 8.67 3.86
C LEU A 233 18.83 9.90 3.63
N SER A 234 19.13 10.71 2.59
CA SER A 234 18.37 11.94 2.27
C SER A 234 17.08 11.68 1.47
N VAL A 235 16.56 10.45 1.46
CA VAL A 235 15.23 10.26 0.88
C VAL A 235 14.26 11.09 1.70
N CYS A 236 13.29 11.71 1.03
CA CYS A 236 12.20 12.46 1.65
C CYS A 236 10.99 12.33 0.73
N SER A 237 10.38 11.15 0.75
CA SER A 237 9.28 10.83 -0.15
C SER A 237 8.27 9.91 0.54
N ARG A 238 7.04 9.95 0.05
CA ARG A 238 5.90 9.20 0.58
C ARG A 238 6.13 7.70 0.56
N GLU A 239 6.74 7.20 -0.51
CA GLU A 239 7.08 5.79 -0.71
C GLU A 239 8.16 5.31 0.27
N SER A 240 8.72 6.19 1.09
CA SER A 240 9.75 5.86 2.09
C SER A 240 9.24 5.95 3.53
N ARG A 241 7.96 6.26 3.73
CA ARG A 241 7.36 6.35 5.08
C ARG A 241 7.47 5.06 5.89
N GLY A 242 7.43 3.89 5.26
CA GLY A 242 7.69 2.61 5.90
C GLY A 242 9.11 2.38 6.38
N TYR A 243 10.10 2.93 5.66
CA TYR A 243 11.49 2.94 6.13
C TYR A 243 11.62 3.77 7.42
N TYR A 244 10.97 4.93 7.48
CA TYR A 244 10.95 5.75 8.70
C TYR A 244 10.16 5.11 9.83
N ALA A 245 9.04 4.45 9.55
CA ALA A 245 8.27 3.72 10.56
C ALA A 245 9.10 2.60 11.17
N ALA A 246 9.79 1.82 10.33
CA ALA A 246 10.72 0.79 10.77
C ALA A 246 11.86 1.41 11.61
N ALA A 247 12.49 2.48 11.15
CA ALA A 247 13.55 3.18 11.88
C ALA A 247 13.08 3.72 13.24
N TYR A 248 11.91 4.36 13.30
CA TYR A 248 11.33 4.86 14.55
C TYR A 248 11.03 3.72 15.53
N SER A 249 10.51 2.60 15.03
CA SER A 249 10.20 1.43 15.87
C SER A 249 11.44 0.80 16.55
N LEU A 250 12.65 1.04 16.02
CA LEU A 250 13.90 0.56 16.61
C LEU A 250 14.26 1.29 17.91
N LEU A 251 13.70 2.48 18.16
CA LEU A 251 14.02 3.30 19.34
C LEU A 251 13.65 2.64 20.66
N GLN A 252 12.63 1.78 20.67
CA GLN A 252 12.12 1.18 21.89
C GLN A 252 12.40 -0.31 21.92
N ASP A 253 12.59 -0.85 23.12
CA ASP A 253 12.79 -2.29 23.31
C ASP A 253 11.52 -3.07 22.95
N VAL A 254 10.33 -2.50 23.19
CA VAL A 254 9.06 -3.02 22.70
C VAL A 254 8.21 -1.89 22.17
N PHE A 255 7.69 -2.04 20.96
CA PHE A 255 6.85 -1.03 20.32
C PHE A 255 5.75 -1.70 19.49
N ALA A 256 4.54 -1.16 19.49
CA ALA A 256 3.43 -1.66 18.68
C ALA A 256 2.78 -0.54 17.88
N TYR A 257 2.23 -0.76 16.70
CA TYR A 257 1.47 0.28 15.99
C TYR A 257 0.39 -0.33 15.09
N PRO A 258 -0.75 0.36 14.90
CA PRO A 258 -1.86 -0.17 14.12
C PRO A 258 -1.47 -0.31 12.65
N VAL A 259 -2.00 -1.37 12.01
CA VAL A 259 -1.80 -1.66 10.59
C VAL A 259 -3.11 -2.16 9.97
N ILE A 260 -3.21 -2.11 8.65
CA ILE A 260 -4.42 -2.51 7.90
C ILE A 260 -4.47 -4.05 7.72
N ASN A 261 -3.31 -4.66 7.45
CA ASN A 261 -3.18 -6.08 7.10
C ASN A 261 -4.07 -6.49 5.91
N SER A 262 -3.65 -6.07 4.71
CA SER A 262 -4.40 -6.31 3.47
C SER A 262 -3.49 -6.38 2.23
N SER A 263 -3.74 -7.36 1.36
CA SER A 263 -3.08 -7.52 0.06
C SER A 263 -4.12 -7.44 -1.05
N LEU A 264 -3.90 -6.53 -2.00
CA LEU A 264 -4.83 -6.17 -3.07
C LEU A 264 -4.17 -6.43 -4.44
N PHE A 265 -4.96 -7.01 -5.34
CA PHE A 265 -4.61 -7.16 -6.75
C PHE A 265 -5.75 -6.66 -7.63
N PHE A 266 -5.52 -5.53 -8.31
CA PHE A 266 -6.46 -4.92 -9.23
C PHE A 266 -6.15 -5.35 -10.66
N ILE A 267 -7.21 -5.60 -11.44
CA ILE A 267 -7.14 -5.81 -12.88
C ILE A 267 -7.93 -4.67 -13.52
N ASP A 268 -7.20 -3.61 -13.86
CA ASP A 268 -7.79 -2.43 -14.48
C ASP A 268 -8.24 -2.80 -15.91
N ASP A 269 -9.31 -2.16 -16.39
CA ASP A 269 -9.95 -2.51 -17.66
C ASP A 269 -10.32 -4.01 -17.76
N PHE A 270 -10.90 -4.56 -16.69
CA PHE A 270 -11.33 -5.96 -16.67
C PHE A 270 -12.57 -6.20 -15.81
N PRO A 271 -13.62 -6.86 -16.32
CA PRO A 271 -13.69 -7.47 -17.64
C PRO A 271 -14.02 -6.46 -18.75
N ALA A 272 -13.13 -6.29 -19.74
CA ALA A 272 -13.30 -5.41 -20.89
C ALA A 272 -13.61 -6.16 -22.19
N PRO A 273 -14.09 -5.48 -23.25
CA PRO A 273 -14.06 -6.04 -24.59
C PRO A 273 -12.61 -6.37 -25.01
N LEU A 274 -12.36 -7.63 -25.37
CA LEU A 274 -11.04 -8.06 -25.85
C LEU A 274 -10.78 -7.59 -27.29
N PRO A 275 -9.56 -7.13 -27.63
CA PRO A 275 -9.17 -6.86 -29.00
C PRO A 275 -9.30 -8.11 -29.88
N ILE A 276 -9.76 -7.92 -31.12
CA ILE A 276 -9.84 -8.98 -32.13
C ILE A 276 -8.60 -8.91 -33.00
N GLY A 277 -8.04 -10.08 -33.34
CA GLY A 277 -6.96 -10.21 -34.32
C GLY A 277 -5.64 -10.66 -33.70
N TYR A 278 -4.55 -10.32 -34.36
CA TYR A 278 -3.20 -10.74 -33.99
C TYR A 278 -2.40 -9.55 -33.46
N ASN A 279 -1.68 -9.78 -32.37
CA ASN A 279 -0.62 -8.91 -31.89
C ASN A 279 0.73 -9.59 -32.19
N GLU A 280 1.75 -8.82 -32.55
CA GLU A 280 3.06 -9.35 -32.94
C GLU A 280 3.67 -10.22 -31.83
N TYR A 281 3.68 -9.75 -30.58
CA TYR A 281 4.28 -10.43 -29.45
C TYR A 281 3.50 -11.68 -29.05
N ILE A 282 2.18 -11.61 -28.97
CA ILE A 282 1.33 -12.78 -28.69
C ILE A 282 1.50 -13.85 -29.78
N THR A 283 1.54 -13.44 -31.04
CA THR A 283 1.74 -14.38 -32.16
C THR A 283 3.16 -14.97 -32.10
N LYS A 284 4.18 -14.15 -31.82
CA LYS A 284 5.57 -14.57 -31.72
C LYS A 284 5.77 -15.60 -30.61
N PHE A 285 5.28 -15.34 -29.40
CA PHE A 285 5.55 -16.13 -28.20
C PHE A 285 4.54 -17.25 -27.95
N ASN A 286 3.25 -17.03 -28.24
CA ASN A 286 2.17 -17.95 -27.88
C ASN A 286 1.54 -18.66 -29.09
N LYS A 287 1.86 -18.24 -30.32
CA LYS A 287 1.34 -18.82 -31.58
C LYS A 287 -0.20 -18.81 -31.65
N ARG A 288 -0.81 -17.74 -31.15
CA ARG A 288 -2.27 -17.57 -31.02
C ARG A 288 -2.69 -16.16 -31.44
N ASP A 289 -3.97 -15.99 -31.75
CA ASP A 289 -4.60 -14.68 -31.79
C ASP A 289 -4.85 -14.15 -30.36
N VAL A 290 -5.11 -12.85 -30.23
CA VAL A 290 -5.26 -12.15 -28.95
C VAL A 290 -6.38 -12.76 -28.10
N ARG A 291 -7.56 -12.99 -28.69
CA ARG A 291 -8.71 -13.54 -27.98
C ARG A 291 -8.42 -14.95 -27.46
N SER A 292 -7.85 -15.81 -28.31
CA SER A 292 -7.47 -17.18 -27.91
C SER A 292 -6.40 -17.19 -26.83
N PHE A 293 -5.47 -16.23 -26.82
CA PHE A 293 -4.46 -16.08 -25.78
C PHE A 293 -5.08 -15.74 -24.42
N PHE A 294 -5.96 -14.72 -24.36
CA PHE A 294 -6.59 -14.33 -23.10
C PHE A 294 -7.44 -15.45 -22.49
N LEU A 295 -8.22 -16.15 -23.33
CA LEU A 295 -9.10 -17.22 -22.88
C LEU A 295 -8.36 -18.48 -22.41
N ASN A 296 -7.26 -18.84 -23.08
CA ASN A 296 -6.62 -20.16 -22.91
C ASN A 296 -5.24 -20.10 -22.26
N VAL A 297 -4.68 -18.92 -22.01
CA VAL A 297 -3.34 -18.75 -21.42
C VAL A 297 -3.39 -17.76 -20.26
N TRP A 298 -3.61 -16.46 -20.56
CA TRP A 298 -3.51 -15.40 -19.56
C TRP A 298 -4.47 -15.58 -18.38
N TRP A 299 -5.77 -15.76 -18.66
CA TRP A 299 -6.76 -15.93 -17.59
C TRP A 299 -6.58 -17.23 -16.80
N PRO A 300 -6.36 -18.40 -17.43
CA PRO A 300 -5.99 -19.63 -16.71
C PRO A 300 -4.75 -19.48 -15.80
N ASP A 301 -3.73 -18.73 -16.23
CA ASP A 301 -2.54 -18.47 -15.42
C ASP A 301 -2.86 -17.63 -14.17
N LEU A 302 -3.71 -16.59 -14.30
CA LEU A 302 -4.18 -15.81 -13.15
C LEU A 302 -5.04 -16.64 -12.18
N ILE A 303 -5.86 -17.55 -12.71
CA ILE A 303 -6.62 -18.51 -11.88
C ILE A 303 -5.67 -19.43 -11.10
N ASP A 304 -4.57 -19.90 -11.72
CA ASP A 304 -3.55 -20.71 -11.02
C ASP A 304 -2.90 -19.92 -9.88
N LEU A 305 -2.58 -18.64 -10.10
CA LEU A 305 -2.04 -17.77 -9.06
C LEU A 305 -3.01 -17.59 -7.89
N SER A 306 -4.28 -17.30 -8.18
CA SER A 306 -5.33 -17.20 -7.15
C SER A 306 -5.47 -18.49 -6.36
N LYS A 307 -5.50 -19.66 -7.01
CA LYS A 307 -5.58 -20.96 -6.32
C LYS A 307 -4.36 -21.27 -5.48
N ARG A 308 -3.16 -20.90 -5.95
CA ARG A 308 -1.89 -21.21 -5.28
C ARG A 308 -1.65 -20.33 -4.05
N TYR A 309 -1.94 -19.04 -4.16
CA TYR A 309 -1.59 -18.05 -3.13
C TYR A 309 -2.82 -17.47 -2.41
N GLY A 310 -4.04 -17.89 -2.76
CA GLY A 310 -5.28 -17.36 -2.19
C GLY A 310 -5.63 -15.96 -2.67
N LEU A 311 -5.10 -15.51 -3.81
CA LEU A 311 -5.30 -14.15 -4.31
C LEU A 311 -6.77 -13.90 -4.62
N LYS A 312 -7.25 -12.73 -4.21
CA LYS A 312 -8.53 -12.18 -4.63
C LYS A 312 -8.27 -11.00 -5.56
N TYR A 313 -8.89 -11.05 -6.73
CA TYR A 313 -8.78 -9.97 -7.71
C TYR A 313 -9.97 -9.02 -7.60
N THR A 314 -9.70 -7.73 -7.77
CA THR A 314 -10.75 -6.73 -8.05
C THR A 314 -10.63 -6.38 -9.53
N GLY A 315 -11.63 -6.72 -10.33
CA GLY A 315 -11.71 -6.31 -11.73
C GLY A 315 -12.46 -4.99 -11.85
N LEU A 316 -11.92 -4.04 -12.60
CA LEU A 316 -12.54 -2.73 -12.80
C LEU A 316 -13.15 -2.67 -14.19
N ILE A 317 -14.48 -2.74 -14.25
CA ILE A 317 -15.22 -2.83 -15.50
C ILE A 317 -15.33 -1.48 -16.19
N ILE A 318 -15.14 -1.54 -17.50
CA ILE A 318 -15.41 -0.47 -18.45
C ILE A 318 -16.45 -0.94 -19.47
N GLN A 319 -17.33 -0.05 -19.92
CA GLN A 319 -18.35 -0.40 -20.91
C GLN A 319 -17.82 -0.31 -22.34
N ASP A 320 -17.14 0.78 -22.70
CA ASP A 320 -16.77 1.10 -24.09
C ASP A 320 -15.40 1.80 -24.19
N TYR A 321 -14.94 2.17 -25.39
CA TYR A 321 -13.75 2.99 -25.63
C TYR A 321 -14.02 4.15 -26.62
N ASN A 322 -15.28 4.51 -26.85
CA ASN A 322 -15.71 5.51 -27.85
C ASN A 322 -15.38 6.98 -27.53
N GLU A 323 -14.67 7.27 -26.44
CA GLU A 323 -14.23 8.62 -26.01
C GLU A 323 -15.32 9.71 -25.89
N ARG A 324 -16.60 9.32 -25.99
CA ARG A 324 -17.76 10.20 -25.95
C ARG A 324 -17.99 10.82 -24.57
N VAL A 325 -18.03 12.15 -24.50
CA VAL A 325 -18.28 12.93 -23.27
C VAL A 325 -19.59 13.74 -23.31
N ALA A 326 -20.44 13.48 -24.30
CA ALA A 326 -21.74 14.11 -24.49
C ALA A 326 -22.81 13.08 -24.87
N PRO A 327 -24.06 13.26 -24.39
CA PRO A 327 -25.15 12.35 -24.73
C PRO A 327 -25.51 12.39 -26.23
N PRO A 328 -26.18 11.35 -26.77
CA PRO A 328 -26.58 10.12 -26.09
C PRO A 328 -25.41 9.14 -25.87
N PHE A 329 -25.38 8.50 -24.70
CA PHE A 329 -24.44 7.41 -24.40
C PHE A 329 -25.02 6.08 -24.89
N GLU A 330 -24.15 5.21 -25.40
CA GLU A 330 -24.54 4.02 -26.15
C GLU A 330 -24.63 2.81 -25.22
N THR A 331 -25.78 2.13 -25.27
CA THR A 331 -25.94 0.85 -24.59
C THR A 331 -25.31 -0.25 -25.42
N LYS A 332 -24.34 -0.93 -24.82
CA LYS A 332 -23.64 -2.03 -25.48
C LYS A 332 -24.53 -3.26 -25.65
N THR A 333 -24.44 -3.89 -26.82
CA THR A 333 -25.26 -5.06 -27.19
C THR A 333 -24.52 -6.39 -27.07
N ASP A 334 -23.20 -6.42 -27.30
CA ASP A 334 -22.38 -7.62 -27.07
C ASP A 334 -21.71 -7.57 -25.70
N ASN A 335 -22.24 -8.38 -24.79
CA ASN A 335 -21.83 -8.46 -23.40
C ASN A 335 -21.17 -9.81 -23.08
N SER A 336 -20.93 -10.65 -24.09
CA SER A 336 -20.54 -12.05 -23.91
C SER A 336 -19.19 -12.19 -23.19
N THR A 337 -18.19 -11.39 -23.60
CA THR A 337 -16.87 -11.37 -22.98
C THR A 337 -16.92 -10.86 -21.53
N ALA A 338 -17.64 -9.77 -21.30
CA ALA A 338 -17.79 -9.18 -19.97
C ALA A 338 -18.47 -10.16 -18.99
N LEU A 339 -19.57 -10.79 -19.42
CA LEU A 339 -20.26 -11.81 -18.65
C LEU A 339 -19.38 -13.03 -18.38
N PHE A 340 -18.65 -13.52 -19.37
CA PHE A 340 -17.80 -14.70 -19.22
C PHE A 340 -16.72 -14.47 -18.17
N PHE A 341 -15.88 -13.45 -18.34
CA PHE A 341 -14.79 -13.18 -17.41
C PHE A 341 -15.29 -12.67 -16.05
N GLY A 342 -16.32 -11.82 -16.05
CA GLY A 342 -16.92 -11.31 -14.82
C GLY A 342 -17.48 -12.44 -13.95
N ASN A 343 -18.20 -13.40 -14.53
CA ASN A 343 -18.69 -14.55 -13.76
C ASN A 343 -17.52 -15.41 -13.23
N MET A 344 -16.49 -15.67 -14.04
CA MET A 344 -15.32 -16.42 -13.56
C MET A 344 -14.58 -15.70 -12.43
N LEU A 345 -14.47 -14.37 -12.52
CA LEU A 345 -13.86 -13.52 -11.49
C LEU A 345 -14.67 -13.56 -10.18
N LEU A 346 -16.00 -13.54 -10.27
CA LEU A 346 -16.88 -13.67 -9.11
C LEU A 346 -16.85 -15.09 -8.51
N ASP A 347 -16.83 -16.13 -9.37
CA ASP A 347 -16.76 -17.54 -8.96
C ASP A 347 -15.48 -17.87 -8.17
N MET A 348 -14.38 -17.15 -8.44
CA MET A 348 -13.12 -17.28 -7.69
C MET A 348 -13.05 -16.39 -6.43
N GLY A 349 -14.16 -15.71 -6.06
CA GLY A 349 -14.23 -14.86 -4.89
C GLY A 349 -13.65 -13.44 -5.08
N GLY A 350 -13.52 -12.99 -6.33
CA GLY A 350 -13.15 -11.62 -6.67
C GLY A 350 -14.30 -10.63 -6.60
N GLU A 351 -14.01 -9.37 -6.91
CA GLU A 351 -14.95 -8.24 -6.93
C GLU A 351 -14.99 -7.60 -8.32
N ILE A 352 -16.14 -7.02 -8.70
CA ILE A 352 -16.24 -6.12 -9.85
C ILE A 352 -16.49 -4.69 -9.33
N GLY A 353 -15.59 -3.77 -9.66
CA GLY A 353 -15.72 -2.32 -9.44
C GLY A 353 -15.85 -1.56 -10.75
N TYR A 354 -15.96 -0.23 -10.67
CA TYR A 354 -16.11 0.65 -11.84
C TYR A 354 -14.78 1.25 -12.29
N HIS A 355 -14.58 1.32 -13.62
CA HIS A 355 -13.46 2.04 -14.26
C HIS A 355 -13.94 3.05 -15.32
N GLY A 356 -15.09 3.67 -15.09
CA GLY A 356 -15.65 4.65 -16.03
C GLY A 356 -16.39 4.02 -17.21
N TYR A 357 -17.14 4.87 -17.92
CA TYR A 357 -18.00 4.42 -19.02
C TYR A 357 -17.15 4.08 -20.26
N ASN A 358 -16.19 4.93 -20.61
CA ASN A 358 -15.43 4.83 -21.85
C ASN A 358 -13.95 5.27 -21.74
N HIS A 359 -13.35 5.02 -20.58
CA HIS A 359 -11.96 5.37 -20.27
C HIS A 359 -11.65 6.88 -20.29
N GLN A 360 -12.68 7.73 -20.32
CA GLN A 360 -12.52 9.17 -20.12
C GLN A 360 -12.59 9.51 -18.62
N PRO A 361 -11.62 10.27 -18.09
CA PRO A 361 -11.62 10.67 -16.69
C PRO A 361 -12.79 11.59 -16.38
N LEU A 362 -13.26 11.50 -15.13
CA LEU A 362 -14.29 12.37 -14.59
C LEU A 362 -13.71 13.76 -14.32
N CYS A 363 -13.37 14.44 -15.41
CA CYS A 363 -12.82 15.78 -15.48
C CYS A 363 -13.70 16.66 -16.37
N TYR A 364 -13.72 17.95 -16.07
CA TYR A 364 -14.60 18.91 -16.74
C TYR A 364 -13.82 19.94 -17.53
N THR A 365 -14.53 20.68 -18.39
CA THR A 365 -13.94 21.76 -19.18
C THR A 365 -13.13 22.70 -18.30
N GLY A 366 -11.84 22.88 -18.62
CA GLY A 366 -10.90 23.69 -17.85
C GLY A 366 -9.97 22.91 -16.92
N PHE A 367 -10.12 21.59 -16.80
CA PHE A 367 -9.17 20.75 -16.08
C PHE A 367 -7.77 20.81 -16.72
N ASP A 368 -6.75 21.01 -15.89
CA ASP A 368 -5.36 21.18 -16.33
C ASP A 368 -4.59 19.86 -16.28
N PHE A 369 -4.48 19.20 -17.44
CA PHE A 369 -3.67 17.99 -17.62
C PHE A 369 -2.16 18.26 -17.73
N LYS A 370 -1.70 19.50 -17.44
CA LYS A 370 -0.29 19.92 -17.51
C LYS A 370 0.38 19.73 -18.88
N GLY A 371 -0.42 19.58 -19.93
CA GLY A 371 0.05 19.28 -21.28
C GLY A 371 0.71 17.91 -21.41
N LYS A 372 0.50 16.98 -20.46
CA LYS A 372 1.11 15.64 -20.46
C LYS A 372 0.25 14.57 -21.11
N VAL A 373 -1.07 14.75 -21.11
CA VAL A 373 -2.04 13.83 -21.71
C VAL A 373 -3.18 14.57 -22.38
N GLU A 374 -3.84 13.92 -23.35
CA GLU A 374 -4.99 14.45 -24.08
C GLU A 374 -6.21 13.57 -23.80
N TYR A 375 -7.18 14.11 -23.04
CA TYR A 375 -8.47 13.48 -22.78
C TYR A 375 -9.61 14.43 -23.13
N ASN A 376 -10.73 13.87 -23.60
CA ASN A 376 -11.96 14.63 -23.72
C ASN A 376 -12.53 14.88 -22.31
N THR A 377 -13.03 16.09 -22.08
CA THR A 377 -13.62 16.47 -20.78
C THR A 377 -15.12 16.61 -20.89
N PHE A 378 -15.82 16.28 -19.81
CA PHE A 378 -17.27 16.46 -19.74
C PHE A 378 -17.60 17.96 -19.69
N ALA A 379 -18.59 18.38 -20.48
CA ALA A 379 -19.04 19.77 -20.49
C ALA A 379 -19.76 20.18 -19.18
N SER A 380 -20.33 19.22 -18.44
CA SER A 380 -21.06 19.46 -17.20
C SER A 380 -21.14 18.20 -16.33
N ILE A 381 -21.43 18.39 -15.04
CA ILE A 381 -21.76 17.30 -14.08
C ILE A 381 -22.92 16.44 -14.59
N GLU A 382 -23.92 17.04 -15.25
CA GLU A 382 -25.06 16.29 -15.79
C GLU A 382 -24.63 15.26 -16.84
N HIS A 383 -23.70 15.63 -17.72
CA HIS A 383 -23.21 14.70 -18.75
C HIS A 383 -22.43 13.53 -18.14
N SER A 384 -21.59 13.78 -17.15
CA SER A 384 -20.82 12.72 -16.47
C SER A 384 -21.74 11.81 -15.64
N VAL A 385 -22.78 12.35 -14.99
CA VAL A 385 -23.82 11.55 -14.31
C VAL A 385 -24.56 10.65 -15.30
N LEU A 386 -24.92 11.15 -16.48
CA LEU A 386 -25.57 10.34 -17.51
C LEU A 386 -24.67 9.21 -18.03
N ALA A 387 -23.39 9.48 -18.26
CA ALA A 387 -22.41 8.46 -18.67
C ALA A 387 -22.22 7.39 -17.59
N PHE A 388 -22.02 7.80 -16.34
CA PHE A 388 -21.81 6.86 -15.24
C PHE A 388 -23.08 6.07 -14.90
N ARG A 389 -24.27 6.66 -15.06
CA ARG A 389 -25.54 5.94 -14.90
C ARG A 389 -25.73 4.87 -15.97
N GLU A 390 -25.27 5.11 -17.19
CA GLU A 390 -25.27 4.07 -18.23
C GLU A 390 -24.35 2.91 -17.85
N LEU A 391 -23.13 3.20 -17.37
CA LEU A 391 -22.22 2.20 -16.83
C LEU A 391 -22.83 1.40 -15.67
N ASP A 392 -23.45 2.08 -14.71
CA ASP A 392 -24.11 1.43 -13.56
C ASP A 392 -25.26 0.51 -13.99
N ASN A 393 -26.09 0.97 -14.92
CA ASN A 393 -27.17 0.15 -15.49
C ASN A 393 -26.62 -1.07 -16.24
N TYR A 394 -25.55 -0.89 -17.01
CA TYR A 394 -24.85 -1.97 -17.69
C TYR A 394 -24.35 -3.02 -16.69
N CYS A 395 -23.65 -2.59 -15.64
CA CYS A 395 -23.13 -3.46 -14.59
C CYS A 395 -24.25 -4.25 -13.88
N LYS A 396 -25.33 -3.58 -13.46
CA LYS A 396 -26.49 -4.20 -12.81
C LYS A 396 -27.24 -5.17 -13.72
N LYS A 397 -27.26 -4.90 -15.03
CA LYS A 397 -27.85 -5.82 -16.01
C LYS A 397 -27.02 -7.10 -16.16
N LEU A 398 -25.70 -6.99 -16.12
CA LEU A 398 -24.80 -8.14 -16.26
C LEU A 398 -24.70 -8.96 -14.97
N PHE A 399 -24.63 -8.29 -13.82
CA PHE A 399 -24.39 -8.92 -12.52
C PHE A 399 -25.41 -8.42 -11.48
N PRO A 400 -26.70 -8.80 -11.61
CA PRO A 400 -27.79 -8.23 -10.80
C PRO A 400 -27.71 -8.54 -9.30
N ASN A 401 -26.95 -9.56 -8.91
CA ASN A 401 -26.77 -9.97 -7.52
C ASN A 401 -25.52 -9.37 -6.86
N GLN A 402 -24.77 -8.53 -7.58
CA GLN A 402 -23.53 -7.94 -7.07
C GLN A 402 -23.76 -6.52 -6.57
N ALA A 403 -23.06 -6.19 -5.48
CA ALA A 403 -22.97 -4.83 -4.98
C ALA A 403 -21.66 -4.21 -5.48
N PHE A 404 -21.76 -3.05 -6.13
CA PHE A 404 -20.62 -2.34 -6.69
C PHE A 404 -20.24 -1.19 -5.76
N HIS A 405 -19.14 -1.36 -5.02
CA HIS A 405 -18.69 -0.41 -4.01
C HIS A 405 -17.40 0.32 -4.38
N THR A 406 -16.67 -0.18 -5.36
CA THR A 406 -15.32 0.31 -5.69
C THR A 406 -15.35 1.12 -6.98
N TYR A 407 -14.67 2.27 -6.99
CA TYR A 407 -14.34 3.04 -8.18
C TYR A 407 -12.83 3.27 -8.27
N VAL A 408 -12.28 3.03 -9.45
CA VAL A 408 -10.89 3.37 -9.79
C VAL A 408 -10.92 4.48 -10.85
N PRO A 409 -10.27 5.64 -10.59
CA PRO A 409 -10.13 6.69 -11.59
C PRO A 409 -9.42 6.21 -12.86
N THR A 410 -10.03 6.43 -14.03
CA THR A 410 -9.44 6.09 -15.33
C THR A 410 -8.12 6.83 -15.50
N SER A 411 -7.08 6.12 -15.92
CA SER A 411 -5.73 6.69 -16.08
C SER A 411 -5.20 7.37 -14.82
N ASN A 412 -5.75 7.01 -13.65
CA ASN A 412 -5.46 7.61 -12.35
C ASN A 412 -5.89 9.08 -12.22
N ILE A 413 -6.78 9.60 -13.07
CA ILE A 413 -7.19 11.02 -13.07
C ILE A 413 -8.63 11.17 -12.56
N LEU A 414 -8.82 12.03 -11.56
CA LEU A 414 -10.12 12.41 -11.02
C LEU A 414 -10.11 13.87 -10.58
N SER A 415 -11.01 14.68 -11.12
CA SER A 415 -11.22 16.05 -10.65
C SER A 415 -11.97 16.06 -9.31
N ALA A 416 -11.84 17.15 -8.53
CA ALA A 416 -12.58 17.31 -7.27
C ALA A 416 -14.10 17.27 -7.51
N GLU A 417 -14.57 17.91 -8.58
CA GLU A 417 -15.96 17.89 -9.03
C GLU A 417 -16.39 16.48 -9.46
N GLY A 418 -15.49 15.71 -10.05
CA GLY A 418 -15.72 14.32 -10.46
C GLY A 418 -15.92 13.42 -9.27
N ARG A 419 -15.04 13.56 -8.26
CA ARG A 419 -15.16 12.86 -6.97
C ARG A 419 -16.48 13.22 -6.28
N GLN A 420 -16.82 14.51 -6.20
CA GLN A 420 -18.06 14.94 -5.56
C GLN A 420 -19.30 14.43 -6.30
N MET A 421 -19.27 14.42 -7.64
CA MET A 421 -20.35 13.84 -8.46
C MET A 421 -20.63 12.38 -8.10
N LEU A 422 -19.57 11.57 -7.88
CA LEU A 422 -19.72 10.17 -7.45
C LEU A 422 -20.42 10.08 -6.09
N VAL A 423 -19.97 10.87 -5.11
CA VAL A 423 -20.55 10.90 -3.75
C VAL A 423 -22.04 11.26 -3.79
N ASP A 424 -22.38 12.31 -4.54
CA ASP A 424 -23.74 12.86 -4.57
C ASP A 424 -24.73 11.97 -5.33
N ASN A 425 -24.28 11.28 -6.38
CA ASN A 425 -25.16 10.59 -7.32
C ASN A 425 -25.10 9.05 -7.25
N PHE A 426 -24.02 8.51 -6.69
CA PHE A 426 -23.74 7.06 -6.64
C PHE A 426 -23.31 6.62 -5.23
N PRO A 427 -24.18 6.76 -4.21
CA PRO A 427 -23.85 6.49 -2.81
C PRO A 427 -23.56 5.02 -2.51
N GLN A 428 -23.74 4.11 -3.48
CA GLN A 428 -23.27 2.73 -3.39
C GLN A 428 -21.75 2.62 -3.43
N ILE A 429 -21.06 3.59 -4.04
CA ILE A 429 -19.59 3.66 -4.05
C ILE A 429 -19.13 4.03 -2.64
N LYS A 430 -18.35 3.16 -2.03
CA LYS A 430 -17.78 3.31 -0.70
C LYS A 430 -16.26 3.41 -0.72
N VAL A 431 -15.63 2.88 -1.77
CA VAL A 431 -14.18 2.81 -1.91
C VAL A 431 -13.77 3.53 -3.18
N ILE A 432 -12.82 4.46 -3.06
CA ILE A 432 -12.10 5.02 -4.20
C ILE A 432 -10.64 4.58 -4.10
N SER A 433 -10.13 4.07 -5.22
CA SER A 433 -8.76 3.58 -5.35
C SER A 433 -7.98 4.38 -6.39
N GLY A 434 -7.58 5.59 -6.00
CA GLY A 434 -6.61 6.43 -6.72
C GLY A 434 -5.19 5.85 -6.64
N ILE A 435 -4.18 6.71 -6.71
CA ILE A 435 -2.78 6.29 -6.57
C ILE A 435 -2.15 6.86 -5.31
N TYR A 436 -1.17 6.15 -4.77
CA TYR A 436 -0.48 6.57 -3.55
C TYR A 436 0.45 7.75 -3.79
N GLN A 437 1.22 7.70 -4.87
CA GLN A 437 2.09 8.78 -5.32
C GLN A 437 1.64 9.29 -6.69
N ALA A 438 1.32 10.59 -6.76
CA ALA A 438 1.15 11.27 -8.04
C ALA A 438 2.45 11.87 -8.57
N GLN A 439 2.53 12.00 -9.90
CA GLN A 439 3.62 12.69 -10.56
C GLN A 439 3.26 14.16 -10.79
N ASP A 440 2.08 14.43 -11.39
CA ASP A 440 1.72 15.81 -11.74
C ASP A 440 0.22 16.11 -11.69
N TYR A 441 -0.62 15.25 -12.27
CA TYR A 441 -2.05 15.52 -12.52
C TYR A 441 -2.96 14.38 -12.06
N GLU A 442 -2.37 13.29 -11.59
CA GLU A 442 -3.07 12.13 -11.09
C GLU A 442 -3.70 12.40 -9.72
N PHE A 443 -4.74 11.63 -9.41
CA PHE A 443 -5.51 11.72 -8.18
C PHE A 443 -4.83 10.91 -7.07
N GLN A 444 -4.05 11.63 -6.26
CA GLN A 444 -3.30 11.10 -5.13
C GLN A 444 -4.19 10.91 -3.89
N GLN A 445 -3.96 9.82 -3.15
CA GLN A 445 -4.66 9.54 -1.90
C GLN A 445 -3.77 8.79 -0.90
N ASP A 446 -4.11 8.92 0.39
CA ASP A 446 -3.58 8.09 1.48
C ASP A 446 -4.64 7.07 1.95
N PHE A 447 -4.26 6.14 2.82
CA PHE A 447 -5.21 5.20 3.45
C PHE A 447 -5.98 5.88 4.58
N ASP A 448 -7.18 6.37 4.27
CA ASP A 448 -8.03 7.03 5.25
C ASP A 448 -9.54 6.89 4.97
N VAL A 449 -10.35 7.57 5.78
CA VAL A 449 -11.77 7.77 5.52
C VAL A 449 -12.02 9.27 5.42
N SER A 450 -12.52 9.71 4.28
CA SER A 450 -12.88 11.10 4.01
C SER A 450 -14.11 11.53 4.85
N PRO A 451 -14.30 12.84 5.13
CA PRO A 451 -15.45 13.34 5.90
C PRO A 451 -16.83 12.98 5.32
N ASP A 452 -16.91 12.72 4.02
CA ASP A 452 -18.13 12.27 3.33
C ASP A 452 -18.35 10.74 3.37
N GLY A 453 -17.48 10.02 4.09
CA GLY A 453 -17.56 8.57 4.29
C GLY A 453 -16.93 7.73 3.19
N ILE A 454 -16.32 8.34 2.16
CA ILE A 454 -15.52 7.59 1.19
C ILE A 454 -14.26 7.05 1.86
N ILE A 455 -14.01 5.76 1.64
CA ILE A 455 -12.82 5.06 2.10
C ILE A 455 -11.79 5.15 0.98
N ASN A 456 -10.63 5.72 1.29
CA ASN A 456 -9.54 5.88 0.34
C ASN A 456 -8.58 4.70 0.46
N VAL A 457 -8.41 3.97 -0.65
CA VAL A 457 -7.60 2.75 -0.73
C VAL A 457 -6.66 2.86 -1.94
N PRO A 458 -5.55 3.62 -1.84
CA PRO A 458 -4.68 3.89 -2.98
C PRO A 458 -4.04 2.62 -3.56
N ARG A 459 -3.81 2.64 -4.87
CA ARG A 459 -2.92 1.71 -5.58
C ARG A 459 -1.48 2.20 -5.44
N ILE A 460 -0.55 1.31 -5.10
CA ILE A 460 0.82 1.67 -4.75
C ILE A 460 1.78 1.30 -5.87
N ILE A 461 1.72 0.04 -6.33
CA ILE A 461 2.65 -0.50 -7.31
C ILE A 461 1.95 -1.03 -8.56
N SER A 462 2.65 -1.06 -9.69
CA SER A 462 2.04 -1.40 -10.97
C SER A 462 2.85 -2.36 -11.84
N GLY A 463 2.15 -3.09 -12.72
CA GLY A 463 2.76 -3.90 -13.77
C GLY A 463 3.43 -5.19 -13.27
N SER A 464 4.01 -5.97 -14.17
CA SER A 464 4.58 -7.29 -13.82
C SER A 464 6.09 -7.30 -13.64
N ASP A 465 6.79 -6.26 -14.09
CA ASP A 465 8.22 -6.08 -13.95
C ASP A 465 8.51 -4.97 -12.95
N LEU A 466 8.52 -5.31 -11.66
CA LEU A 466 8.78 -4.33 -10.61
C LEU A 466 10.26 -3.96 -10.59
N ASP A 467 10.53 -2.71 -10.95
CA ASP A 467 11.85 -2.10 -10.86
C ASP A 467 12.27 -1.84 -9.40
N GLY A 468 13.41 -1.15 -9.21
CA GLY A 468 13.93 -0.83 -7.88
C GLY A 468 13.00 0.08 -7.07
N PHE A 469 12.30 1.00 -7.73
CA PHE A 469 11.40 1.95 -7.10
C PHE A 469 10.09 1.27 -6.66
N GLU A 470 9.48 0.49 -7.55
CA GLU A 470 8.26 -0.26 -7.27
C GLU A 470 8.48 -1.26 -6.11
N ARG A 471 9.63 -1.93 -6.08
CA ARG A 471 10.01 -2.80 -4.96
C ARG A 471 10.19 -2.03 -3.66
N TRP A 472 10.81 -0.85 -3.72
CA TRP A 472 10.98 0.00 -2.55
C TRP A 472 9.63 0.44 -1.97
N ALA A 473 8.71 0.91 -2.82
CA ALA A 473 7.35 1.28 -2.42
C ALA A 473 6.58 0.10 -1.80
N ALA A 474 6.66 -1.10 -2.40
CA ALA A 474 6.04 -2.31 -1.86
C ALA A 474 6.56 -2.65 -0.45
N ILE A 475 7.87 -2.56 -0.25
CA ILE A 475 8.53 -2.89 1.02
C ILE A 475 8.21 -1.86 2.07
N SER A 476 8.21 -0.58 1.70
CA SER A 476 7.83 0.51 2.58
C SER A 476 6.40 0.33 3.09
N GLU A 477 5.43 0.12 2.22
CA GLU A 477 4.03 -0.03 2.64
C GLU A 477 3.76 -1.32 3.41
N LEU A 478 4.55 -2.36 3.17
CA LEU A 478 4.56 -3.56 4.01
C LEU A 478 5.04 -3.25 5.45
N ASN A 479 5.90 -2.25 5.64
CA ASN A 479 6.45 -1.87 6.94
C ASN A 479 5.71 -0.72 7.64
N LEU A 480 4.87 0.04 6.93
CA LEU A 480 3.99 1.05 7.54
C LEU A 480 2.60 0.51 7.82
N HIS A 481 1.90 0.06 6.78
CA HIS A 481 0.50 -0.33 6.86
C HIS A 481 0.29 -1.84 6.84
N TYR A 482 1.36 -2.63 6.65
CA TYR A 482 1.29 -4.07 6.38
C TYR A 482 0.36 -4.35 5.18
N VAL A 483 0.60 -3.61 4.09
CA VAL A 483 -0.22 -3.62 2.87
C VAL A 483 0.61 -3.96 1.64
N ASN A 484 0.00 -4.73 0.74
CA ASN A 484 0.35 -4.76 -0.68
C ASN A 484 -0.83 -4.21 -1.49
N SER A 485 -0.58 -3.30 -2.42
CA SER A 485 -1.59 -2.76 -3.33
C SER A 485 -1.03 -2.68 -4.74
N HIS A 486 -1.36 -3.69 -5.55
CA HIS A 486 -0.80 -3.92 -6.87
C HIS A 486 -1.89 -3.86 -7.95
N PHE A 487 -1.61 -3.21 -9.08
CA PHE A 487 -2.50 -3.23 -10.25
C PHE A 487 -1.74 -3.57 -11.54
N PHE A 488 -2.45 -4.16 -12.50
CA PHE A 488 -1.95 -4.43 -13.83
C PHE A 488 -3.09 -4.38 -14.83
N HIS A 489 -2.75 -4.25 -16.11
CA HIS A 489 -3.73 -4.20 -17.18
C HIS A 489 -3.62 -5.44 -18.08
N PRO A 490 -4.74 -5.94 -18.64
CA PRO A 490 -4.70 -7.00 -19.62
C PRO A 490 -3.82 -6.67 -20.83
N ASP A 491 -3.78 -5.42 -21.28
CA ASP A 491 -3.04 -4.95 -22.45
C ASP A 491 -1.54 -4.73 -22.22
N ASP A 492 -1.03 -4.80 -20.98
CA ASP A 492 0.42 -4.73 -20.68
C ASP A 492 1.22 -5.77 -21.50
N VAL A 493 0.60 -6.93 -21.78
CA VAL A 493 1.20 -8.02 -22.58
C VAL A 493 1.21 -7.77 -24.09
N LEU A 494 0.56 -6.69 -24.53
CA LEU A 494 0.45 -6.27 -25.93
C LEU A 494 1.35 -5.07 -26.25
N ASP A 495 1.74 -4.30 -25.24
CA ASP A 495 2.49 -3.05 -25.34
C ASP A 495 4.01 -3.26 -25.12
N PRO A 496 4.87 -2.93 -26.12
CA PRO A 496 6.32 -2.99 -25.97
C PRO A 496 6.85 -2.17 -24.78
N GLU A 497 6.27 -0.99 -24.50
CA GLU A 497 6.71 -0.10 -23.42
C GLU A 497 6.40 -0.68 -22.04
N ARG A 498 5.43 -1.61 -21.97
CA ARG A 498 5.04 -2.33 -20.76
C ARG A 498 5.56 -3.77 -20.69
N GLY A 499 6.51 -4.10 -21.56
CA GLY A 499 7.27 -5.35 -21.49
C GLY A 499 6.77 -6.48 -22.38
N ALA A 500 5.84 -6.23 -23.32
CA ALA A 500 5.39 -7.25 -24.28
C ALA A 500 6.54 -7.93 -25.04
N GLU A 501 7.66 -7.23 -25.25
CA GLU A 501 8.86 -7.78 -25.88
C GLU A 501 9.48 -8.97 -25.14
N LYS A 502 9.30 -9.05 -23.82
CA LYS A 502 9.78 -10.16 -22.98
C LYS A 502 8.94 -11.43 -23.16
N GLY A 503 7.71 -11.27 -23.64
CA GLY A 503 6.72 -12.34 -23.77
C GLY A 503 6.10 -12.75 -22.44
N TRP A 504 4.86 -13.26 -22.52
CA TRP A 504 4.01 -13.57 -21.35
C TRP A 504 4.68 -14.48 -20.32
N ASN A 505 5.44 -15.50 -20.75
CA ASN A 505 6.08 -16.42 -19.81
C ASN A 505 7.13 -15.74 -18.92
N SER A 506 7.81 -14.70 -19.43
CA SER A 506 8.76 -13.92 -18.62
C SER A 506 7.99 -13.04 -17.64
N ILE A 507 7.02 -12.28 -18.14
CA ILE A 507 6.13 -11.42 -17.37
C ILE A 507 5.50 -12.19 -16.19
N LEU A 508 4.90 -13.35 -16.48
CA LEU A 508 4.27 -14.22 -15.49
C LEU A 508 5.28 -14.76 -14.46
N ARG A 509 6.50 -15.10 -14.89
CA ARG A 509 7.55 -15.56 -13.98
C ARG A 509 7.97 -14.46 -13.02
N ASP A 510 8.14 -13.24 -13.52
CA ASP A 510 8.59 -12.10 -12.72
C ASP A 510 7.50 -11.69 -11.72
N PHE A 511 6.23 -11.72 -12.14
CA PHE A 511 5.08 -11.55 -11.24
C PHE A 511 4.96 -12.69 -10.20
N LYS A 512 5.18 -13.94 -10.59
CA LYS A 512 5.24 -15.10 -9.67
C LYS A 512 6.33 -14.93 -8.61
N ASN A 513 7.50 -14.43 -8.99
CA ASN A 513 8.61 -14.18 -8.07
C ASN A 513 8.24 -13.11 -7.05
N TYR A 514 7.56 -12.04 -7.48
CA TYR A 514 7.06 -11.02 -6.57
C TYR A 514 6.03 -11.57 -5.58
N ILE A 515 5.02 -12.30 -6.07
CA ILE A 515 3.98 -12.88 -5.20
C ILE A 515 4.58 -13.86 -4.20
N SER A 516 5.53 -14.71 -4.62
CA SER A 516 6.23 -15.62 -3.71
C SER A 516 6.95 -14.82 -2.63
N TRP A 517 7.79 -13.85 -3.02
CA TRP A 517 8.50 -12.98 -2.08
C TRP A 517 7.55 -12.30 -1.08
N LEU A 518 6.40 -11.80 -1.54
CA LEU A 518 5.43 -11.12 -0.70
C LEU A 518 4.88 -12.04 0.40
N TYR A 519 4.35 -13.21 0.04
CA TYR A 519 3.74 -14.12 1.01
C TYR A 519 4.76 -14.90 1.84
N ASP A 520 5.99 -15.10 1.33
CA ASP A 520 7.11 -15.63 2.10
C ASP A 520 7.59 -14.62 3.15
N SER A 521 7.57 -13.33 2.84
CA SER A 521 8.05 -12.26 3.72
C SER A 521 7.00 -11.78 4.73
N ALA A 522 5.71 -11.93 4.42
CA ALA A 522 4.60 -11.38 5.19
C ALA A 522 3.60 -12.47 5.63
N PRO A 523 3.99 -13.35 6.56
CA PRO A 523 3.11 -14.40 7.06
C PRO A 523 1.90 -13.79 7.79
N GLY A 524 0.70 -14.19 7.39
CA GLY A 524 -0.55 -13.66 7.94
C GLY A 524 -1.13 -12.47 7.16
N LEU A 525 -0.45 -12.01 6.10
CA LEU A 525 -0.99 -11.02 5.19
C LEU A 525 -2.25 -11.55 4.48
N ARG A 526 -3.35 -10.81 4.58
CA ARG A 526 -4.66 -11.25 4.09
C ARG A 526 -4.94 -10.77 2.67
N SER A 527 -5.27 -11.68 1.77
CA SER A 527 -5.74 -11.34 0.42
C SER A 527 -7.18 -10.84 0.44
N HIS A 528 -7.40 -9.63 -0.07
CA HIS A 528 -8.70 -8.96 -0.05
C HIS A 528 -9.08 -8.42 -1.42
N THR A 529 -10.39 -8.36 -1.65
CA THR A 529 -10.98 -7.45 -2.64
C THR A 529 -10.87 -5.99 -2.17
N ALA A 530 -11.05 -5.02 -3.06
CA ALA A 530 -10.99 -3.59 -2.72
C ALA A 530 -12.01 -3.20 -1.64
N THR A 531 -13.22 -3.74 -1.71
CA THR A 531 -14.25 -3.58 -0.68
C THR A 531 -13.81 -4.14 0.67
N GLU A 532 -13.22 -5.34 0.69
CA GLU A 532 -12.72 -5.95 1.93
C GLU A 532 -11.57 -5.16 2.53
N ALA A 533 -10.67 -4.63 1.70
CA ALA A 533 -9.61 -3.75 2.15
C ALA A 533 -10.15 -2.42 2.68
N GLY A 534 -11.17 -1.83 2.03
CA GLY A 534 -11.84 -0.63 2.54
C GLY A 534 -12.37 -0.83 3.97
N LYS A 535 -12.99 -2.00 4.24
CA LYS A 535 -13.43 -2.35 5.60
C LYS A 535 -12.26 -2.52 6.58
N ALA A 536 -11.12 -3.02 6.13
CA ALA A 536 -9.90 -3.08 6.95
C ALA A 536 -9.31 -1.69 7.21
N VAL A 537 -9.29 -0.80 6.22
CA VAL A 537 -8.87 0.61 6.34
C VAL A 537 -9.73 1.33 7.36
N GLN A 538 -11.05 1.15 7.36
CA GLN A 538 -11.92 1.75 8.38
C GLN A 538 -11.51 1.38 9.81
N ARG A 539 -11.13 0.13 10.05
CA ARG A 539 -10.72 -0.37 11.38
C ARG A 539 -9.35 0.18 11.79
N TYR A 540 -8.41 0.23 10.86
CA TYR A 540 -7.12 0.89 11.06
C TYR A 540 -7.30 2.40 11.35
N TYR A 541 -8.08 3.08 10.52
CA TYR A 541 -8.29 4.52 10.60
C TYR A 541 -8.98 4.94 11.89
N ALA A 542 -9.94 4.15 12.37
CA ALA A 542 -10.79 4.53 13.50
C ALA A 542 -10.11 4.43 14.88
N VAL A 543 -9.00 3.71 15.01
CA VAL A 543 -8.39 3.41 16.31
C VAL A 543 -7.26 4.37 16.69
N GLY A 544 -7.10 4.56 18.00
CA GLY A 544 -5.89 5.11 18.60
C GLY A 544 -5.24 4.05 19.48
N VAL A 545 -3.93 4.09 19.65
CA VAL A 545 -3.16 3.10 20.40
C VAL A 545 -2.32 3.79 21.47
N GLN A 546 -2.48 3.32 22.71
CA GLN A 546 -1.64 3.68 23.84
C GLN A 546 -0.83 2.47 24.29
N ARG A 547 0.45 2.70 24.58
CA ARG A 547 1.40 1.64 24.95
C ARG A 547 1.88 1.87 26.37
N THR A 548 2.08 0.81 27.13
CA THR A 548 2.68 0.89 28.46
C THR A 548 3.50 -0.35 28.74
N LEU A 549 4.76 -0.17 29.12
CA LEU A 549 5.66 -1.24 29.54
C LEU A 549 5.91 -1.11 31.05
N GLU A 550 5.46 -2.10 31.82
CA GLU A 550 5.67 -2.18 33.27
C GLU A 550 6.40 -3.48 33.60
N GLY A 551 7.69 -3.39 33.92
CA GLY A 551 8.54 -4.56 34.12
C GLY A 551 8.59 -5.43 32.86
N LYS A 552 8.03 -6.64 32.92
CA LYS A 552 7.95 -7.58 31.80
C LYS A 552 6.58 -7.62 31.12
N LYS A 553 5.67 -6.70 31.48
CA LYS A 553 4.31 -6.68 30.95
C LYS A 553 4.14 -5.50 30.01
N PHE A 554 3.95 -5.78 28.73
CA PHE A 554 3.63 -4.79 27.72
C PHE A 554 2.11 -4.78 27.48
N THR A 555 1.49 -3.63 27.71
CA THR A 555 0.04 -3.42 27.58
C THR A 555 -0.23 -2.49 26.40
N ILE A 556 -1.19 -2.88 25.56
CA ILE A 556 -1.67 -2.11 24.42
C ILE A 556 -3.15 -1.83 24.66
N ASP A 557 -3.49 -0.57 24.85
CA ASP A 557 -4.88 -0.10 24.95
C ASP A 557 -5.29 0.51 23.61
N ILE A 558 -6.26 -0.13 22.95
CA ILE A 558 -6.79 0.24 21.64
C ILE A 558 -8.07 1.05 21.84
N GLN A 559 -7.95 2.35 21.68
CA GLN A 559 -9.05 3.31 21.76
C GLN A 559 -9.97 3.18 20.54
N ASN A 560 -11.27 3.33 20.76
CA ASN A 560 -12.31 3.20 19.73
C ASN A 560 -12.30 1.83 19.00
N PHE A 561 -11.86 0.77 19.69
CA PHE A 561 -11.93 -0.61 19.20
C PHE A 561 -13.38 -1.02 18.91
N TYR A 562 -13.60 -1.66 17.76
CA TYR A 562 -14.92 -2.13 17.34
C TYR A 562 -15.06 -3.66 17.44
N ASP A 563 -14.36 -4.41 16.59
CA ASP A 563 -14.46 -5.88 16.51
C ASP A 563 -13.09 -6.58 16.43
N VAL A 564 -12.17 -6.05 15.61
CA VAL A 564 -10.81 -6.56 15.42
C VAL A 564 -9.88 -5.41 15.06
N SER A 565 -8.62 -5.51 15.49
CA SER A 565 -7.55 -4.61 15.07
C SER A 565 -6.28 -5.39 14.80
N TYR A 566 -5.49 -4.93 13.84
CA TYR A 566 -4.17 -5.48 13.54
C TYR A 566 -3.10 -4.49 13.95
N LEU A 567 -2.00 -4.98 14.51
CA LEU A 567 -0.84 -4.18 14.87
C LEU A 567 0.43 -4.90 14.47
N LEU A 568 1.46 -4.17 14.05
CA LEU A 568 2.83 -4.68 14.08
C LEU A 568 3.40 -4.45 15.47
N VAL A 569 4.08 -5.45 16.02
CA VAL A 569 4.71 -5.42 17.35
C VAL A 569 6.17 -5.81 17.21
N ARG A 570 7.08 -4.87 17.50
CA ARG A 570 8.51 -5.12 17.61
C ARG A 570 8.86 -5.44 19.06
N ILE A 571 9.58 -6.53 19.29
CA ILE A 571 10.08 -6.98 20.59
C ILE A 571 11.57 -7.28 20.46
N LYS A 572 12.41 -6.34 20.90
CA LYS A 572 13.87 -6.46 20.87
C LYS A 572 14.37 -7.14 22.13
N ASN A 573 15.41 -7.97 21.98
CA ASN A 573 16.17 -8.57 23.09
C ASN A 573 15.33 -9.37 24.11
N ALA A 574 14.10 -9.75 23.76
CA ALA A 574 13.18 -10.53 24.57
C ALA A 574 12.31 -11.40 23.66
N ALA A 575 11.56 -12.32 24.26
CA ALA A 575 10.58 -13.13 23.53
C ALA A 575 9.22 -13.09 24.24
N PRO A 576 8.10 -13.11 23.50
CA PRO A 576 6.79 -13.23 24.10
C PRO A 576 6.65 -14.56 24.84
N ARG A 577 6.10 -14.51 26.06
CA ARG A 577 5.80 -15.66 26.90
C ARG A 577 4.32 -16.02 26.85
N ALA A 578 3.45 -15.02 27.02
CA ALA A 578 2.00 -15.18 27.03
C ALA A 578 1.35 -13.92 26.44
N VAL A 579 0.23 -14.10 25.76
CA VAL A 579 -0.56 -13.01 25.17
C VAL A 579 -2.02 -13.19 25.59
N SER A 580 -2.67 -12.11 26.01
CA SER A 580 -4.10 -12.06 26.31
C SER A 580 -4.78 -10.92 25.53
N GLY A 581 -6.06 -11.08 25.19
CA GLY A 581 -6.79 -10.11 24.36
C GLY A 581 -6.48 -10.18 22.86
N GLY A 582 -5.58 -11.06 22.43
CA GLY A 582 -5.19 -11.22 21.03
C GLY A 582 -4.24 -12.41 20.81
N ALA A 583 -3.66 -12.49 19.62
CA ALA A 583 -2.66 -13.50 19.24
C ALA A 583 -1.53 -12.87 18.43
N LEU A 584 -0.29 -13.32 18.68
CA LEU A 584 0.89 -12.92 17.92
C LEU A 584 1.28 -14.00 16.91
N GLN A 585 1.62 -13.57 15.70
CA GLN A 585 2.26 -14.37 14.67
C GLN A 585 3.64 -13.77 14.37
N GLU A 586 4.68 -14.59 14.45
CA GLU A 586 6.05 -14.16 14.13
C GLU A 586 6.17 -13.85 12.63
N ILE A 587 6.76 -12.69 12.30
CA ILE A 587 7.11 -12.29 10.93
C ILE A 587 8.62 -12.44 10.72
N SER A 588 9.42 -11.90 11.64
CA SER A 588 10.87 -11.98 11.66
C SER A 588 11.38 -12.10 13.10
N SER A 589 12.70 -12.05 13.32
CA SER A 589 13.30 -12.38 14.62
C SER A 589 12.81 -11.50 15.78
N ASP A 590 12.47 -10.23 15.50
CA ASP A 590 12.02 -9.26 16.48
C ASP A 590 10.66 -8.63 16.15
N LEU A 591 9.97 -9.08 15.09
CA LEU A 591 8.74 -8.46 14.61
C LEU A 591 7.58 -9.47 14.48
N TYR A 592 6.41 -9.05 14.94
CA TYR A 592 5.22 -9.88 15.04
C TYR A 592 3.98 -9.15 14.50
N LEU A 593 3.08 -9.89 13.85
CA LEU A 593 1.73 -9.45 13.57
C LEU A 593 0.82 -9.79 14.75
N LEU A 594 0.22 -8.79 15.37
CA LEU A 594 -0.79 -8.95 16.41
C LEU A 594 -2.19 -8.87 15.81
N THR A 595 -3.00 -9.90 16.04
CA THR A 595 -4.46 -9.82 15.88
C THR A 595 -5.09 -9.57 17.24
N ALA A 596 -5.62 -8.36 17.47
CA ALA A 596 -6.31 -7.98 18.68
C ALA A 596 -7.82 -8.27 18.56
N ASN A 597 -8.35 -9.05 19.51
CA ASN A 597 -9.77 -9.40 19.62
C ASN A 597 -10.44 -8.71 20.83
N SER A 598 -9.76 -7.73 21.41
CA SER A 598 -10.15 -6.99 22.60
C SER A 598 -9.55 -5.59 22.51
N SER A 599 -10.22 -4.61 23.11
CA SER A 599 -9.71 -3.24 23.23
C SER A 599 -8.45 -3.14 24.10
N LYS A 600 -8.13 -4.20 24.86
CA LYS A 600 -6.91 -4.29 25.67
C LYS A 600 -6.20 -5.61 25.38
N VAL A 601 -4.92 -5.50 25.03
CA VAL A 601 -4.01 -6.63 24.82
C VAL A 601 -2.87 -6.54 25.82
N GLU A 602 -2.48 -7.69 26.40
CA GLU A 602 -1.33 -7.77 27.29
C GLU A 602 -0.36 -8.86 26.80
N ILE A 603 0.91 -8.50 26.67
CA ILE A 603 2.02 -9.37 26.26
C ILE A 603 3.00 -9.47 27.45
N GLU A 604 3.15 -10.67 28.00
CA GLU A 604 4.18 -10.98 29.00
C GLU A 604 5.48 -11.36 28.29
N LEU A 605 6.58 -10.70 28.63
CA LEU A 605 7.91 -10.90 28.05
C LEU A 605 8.75 -11.84 28.92
N ARG A 606 9.67 -12.59 28.31
CA ARG A 606 10.58 -13.52 29.02
C ARG A 606 11.72 -12.82 29.77
#